data_AF-A0A553JSQ3-F1
#
_entry.id   AF-A0A553JSQ3-F1
#
_cell.length_a   1.000
_cell.length_b   1.000
_cell.length_c   1.000
_cell.angle_alpha   90.00
_cell.angle_beta   90.00
_cell.angle_gamma   90.00
#
_symmetry.space_group_name_H-M   'P 1'
#
loop_
_entity.id
_entity.type
_entity.pdbx_description
1 polymer ?
#
loop_
_entity_poly.entity_id
_entity_poly.type
_entity_poly.pdbx_seq_one_letter_code
_entity_poly.pdbx_strand_id
1 'polypeptide(L)' 'MKINFNIFKGNISWNALIHQLNGDVLLRHVSMKGNLDSRNVDFAYCDETCQGKILNDENKLIGNFSVSY' A
#
# COMPACT_ATOMS: atom_id res chain seq x y z
N MET A 1 11.43 5.32 8.14
CA MET A 1 10.44 4.23 8.24
C MET A 1 10.40 3.49 6.91
N LYS A 2 10.51 2.17 6.94
CA LYS A 2 10.48 1.33 5.73
C LYS A 2 9.08 0.73 5.60
N ILE A 3 8.47 0.93 4.44
CA ILE A 3 7.24 0.24 4.04
C ILE A 3 7.58 -0.87 3.06
N ASN A 4 7.01 -2.05 3.27
CA ASN A 4 6.98 -3.13 2.28
C ASN A 4 5.56 -3.19 1.71
N PHE A 5 5.42 -2.98 0.41
CA PHE A 5 4.17 -3.08 -0.33
C PHE A 5 4.09 -4.41 -1.04
N ASN A 6 2.88 -4.97 -1.12
CA ASN A 6 2.58 -6.15 -1.90
C ASN A 6 1.20 -6.00 -2.57
N ILE A 7 1.19 -6.06 -3.90
CA ILE A 7 -0.01 -6.07 -4.72
C ILE A 7 -0.20 -7.49 -5.23
N PHE A 8 -1.39 -8.05 -4.96
CA PHE A 8 -1.67 -9.45 -5.26
C PHE A 8 -1.72 -9.71 -6.76
N LYS A 9 -2.25 -8.74 -7.52
CA LYS A 9 -2.25 -8.81 -8.98
C LYS A 9 -0.82 -8.77 -9.49
N GLY A 10 -0.41 -9.83 -10.19
CA GLY A 10 0.93 -9.94 -10.76
C GLY A 10 2.03 -10.22 -9.73
N ASN A 11 1.69 -10.47 -8.45
CA ASN A 11 2.63 -10.76 -7.37
C ASN A 11 3.75 -9.70 -7.26
N ILE A 12 3.36 -8.43 -7.29
CA ILE A 12 4.31 -7.31 -7.32
C ILE A 12 4.57 -6.84 -5.90
N SER A 13 5.83 -6.87 -5.49
CA SER A 13 6.26 -6.40 -4.18
C SER A 13 7.44 -5.44 -4.30
N TRP A 14 7.47 -4.41 -3.46
CA TRP A 14 8.60 -3.49 -3.36
C TRP A 14 8.66 -2.90 -1.97
N ASN A 15 9.78 -2.24 -1.65
CA ASN A 15 9.88 -1.44 -0.45
C ASN A 15 10.17 0.02 -0.77
N ALA A 16 9.85 0.89 0.17
CA ALA A 16 10.13 2.31 0.12
C ALA A 16 10.56 2.83 1.50
N LEU A 17 11.47 3.81 1.49
CA LEU A 17 11.76 4.62 2.66
C LEU A 17 10.87 5.86 2.63
N ILE A 18 10.15 6.07 3.71
CA ILE A 18 9.28 7.23 3.90
C ILE A 18 9.58 7.92 5.22
N HIS A 19 9.31 9.22 5.26
CA HIS A 19 9.45 10.02 6.47
C HIS A 19 8.21 9.96 7.36
N GLN A 20 7.03 9.87 6.76
CA GLN A 20 5.74 9.87 7.47
C GLN A 20 4.74 8.94 6.79
N LEU A 21 3.94 8.22 7.58
CA LEU A 21 2.86 7.39 7.08
C LEU A 21 1.69 8.30 6.70
N ASN A 22 1.48 8.50 5.41
CA ASN A 22 0.44 9.37 4.86
C ASN A 22 -0.20 8.67 3.64
N GLY A 23 -1.53 8.71 3.55
CA GLY A 23 -2.29 8.20 2.40
C GLY A 23 -1.78 8.69 1.04
N ASP A 24 -1.42 9.98 0.91
CA ASP A 24 -0.88 10.53 -0.34
C ASP A 24 0.49 9.91 -0.71
N VAL A 25 1.33 9.66 0.30
CA VAL A 25 2.64 9.02 0.12
C VAL A 25 2.45 7.55 -0.30
N LEU A 26 1.54 6.84 0.36
CA LEU A 26 1.19 5.46 0.00
C LEU A 26 0.63 5.38 -1.43
N LEU A 27 -0.32 6.26 -1.76
CA LEU A 27 -0.93 6.36 -3.08
C LEU A 27 0.14 6.55 -4.15
N ARG A 28 1.05 7.51 -3.96
CA ARG A 28 2.14 7.76 -4.91
C ARG A 28 2.97 6.50 -5.18
N HIS A 29 3.36 5.76 -4.14
CA HIS A 29 4.14 4.54 -4.31
C HIS A 29 3.37 3.44 -5.04
N VAL A 30 2.11 3.24 -4.67
CA VAL A 30 1.24 2.22 -5.25
C VAL A 30 0.89 2.54 -6.70
N SER A 31 0.62 3.80 -7.04
CA SER A 31 0.34 4.22 -8.42
C SER A 31 1.55 4.08 -9.34
N MET A 32 2.77 4.32 -8.84
CA MET A 32 3.98 4.24 -9.66
C MET A 32 4.46 2.80 -9.91
N LYS A 33 4.25 1.89 -8.94
CA LYS A 33 4.84 0.54 -8.97
C LYS A 33 3.84 -0.61 -8.94
N GLY A 34 2.60 -0.36 -8.51
CA GLY A 34 1.60 -1.40 -8.28
C GLY A 34 0.89 -1.92 -9.52
N ASN A 35 1.09 -1.30 -10.69
CA ASN A 35 0.44 -1.67 -11.97
C ASN A 35 -1.06 -1.96 -11.79
N LEU A 36 -1.77 -1.02 -11.15
CA LEU A 36 -3.17 -1.18 -10.81
C LEU A 36 -4.08 -0.90 -12.00
N ASP A 37 -5.17 -1.67 -12.11
CA ASP A 37 -6.22 -1.41 -13.10
C ASP A 37 -7.07 -0.19 -12.75
N SER A 38 -7.30 0.02 -11.46
CA SER A 38 -8.04 1.15 -10.91
C SER A 38 -7.06 2.14 -10.27
N ARG A 39 -7.25 3.44 -10.55
CA ARG A 39 -6.45 4.52 -9.94
C ARG A 39 -7.00 4.95 -8.58
N ASN A 40 -8.23 4.56 -8.26
CA ASN A 40 -8.84 4.85 -6.98
C ASN A 40 -8.51 3.71 -6.02
N VAL A 41 -7.68 4.03 -5.02
CA VAL A 41 -7.34 3.11 -3.95
C VAL A 41 -7.42 3.77 -2.60
N ASP A 42 -7.91 3.00 -1.64
CA ASP A 42 -8.01 3.39 -0.24
C ASP A 42 -7.05 2.57 0.62
N PHE A 43 -6.63 3.17 1.72
CA PHE A 43 -5.70 2.58 2.68
C PHE A 43 -6.34 2.46 4.05
N ALA A 44 -6.22 1.29 4.66
CA ALA A 44 -6.53 1.09 6.07
C ALA A 44 -5.26 0.62 6.78
N TYR A 45 -4.97 1.17 7.97
CA TYR A 45 -3.77 0.85 8.73
C TYR A 45 -4.11 0.54 10.19
N CYS A 46 -3.38 -0.42 10.76
CA CYS A 46 -3.49 -0.80 12.16
C CYS A 46 -2.13 -0.59 12.84
N ASP A 47 -2.06 0.40 13.74
CA ASP A 47 -0.85 0.74 14.48
C ASP A 47 -0.31 -0.42 15.33
N GLU A 48 -1.21 -1.22 15.93
CA GLU A 48 -0.83 -2.35 16.80
C GLU A 48 -0.09 -3.45 16.06
N THR A 49 -0.48 -3.73 14.82
CA THR A 49 0.10 -4.82 14.01
C THR A 49 1.14 -4.32 13.01
N CYS A 50 1.26 -3.00 12.85
CA CYS A 50 2.04 -2.35 11.79
C CYS A 50 1.70 -2.88 10.39
N GLN A 51 0.46 -3.35 10.19
CA GLN A 51 -0.05 -3.84 8.91
C GLN A 51 -1.09 -2.87 8.34
N GLY A 52 -1.12 -2.78 7.02
CA GLY A 52 -2.12 -2.04 6.28
C GLY A 52 -2.67 -2.82 5.09
N LYS A 53 -3.88 -2.43 4.69
CA LYS A 53 -4.63 -2.98 3.57
C LYS A 53 -4.73 -1.94 2.47
N ILE A 54 -4.71 -2.41 1.23
CA ILE A 54 -4.92 -1.61 0.03
C ILE A 54 -6.21 -2.11 -0.62
N LEU A 55 -7.19 -1.22 -0.73
CA LEU A 55 -8.53 -1.49 -1.25
C LEU A 55 -8.71 -0.76 -2.58
N ASN A 56 -9.46 -1.31 -3.53
CA ASN A 56 -9.93 -0.56 -4.70
C ASN A 56 -11.24 0.19 -4.38
N ASP A 57 -11.76 0.88 -5.39
CA ASP A 57 -13.05 1.59 -5.39
C ASP A 57 -14.28 0.72 -5.11
N GLU A 58 -14.16 -0.60 -5.24
CA GLU A 58 -15.20 -1.58 -4.89
C GLU A 58 -15.03 -2.13 -3.45
N ASN A 59 -14.17 -1.52 -2.62
CA ASN A 59 -13.76 -2.03 -1.30
C ASN A 59 -13.14 -3.44 -1.32
N LYS A 60 -12.63 -3.88 -2.47
CA LYS A 60 -11.97 -5.18 -2.61
C LYS A 60 -10.51 -5.07 -2.22
N LEU A 61 -10.03 -6.03 -1.44
CA LEU A 61 -8.62 -6.15 -1.08
C LEU A 61 -7.77 -6.51 -2.32
N ILE A 62 -6.89 -5.59 -2.71
CA ILE A 62 -5.99 -5.75 -3.86
C ILE A 62 -4.52 -5.86 -3.46
N GLY A 63 -4.20 -5.57 -2.20
CA GLY A 63 -2.85 -5.67 -1.68
C GLY A 63 -2.77 -5.37 -0.18
N ASN A 64 -1.57 -5.45 0.35
CA ASN A 64 -1.26 -5.07 1.71
C ASN A 64 0.09 -4.33 1.78
N PHE A 65 0.32 -3.70 2.91
CA PHE A 65 1.63 -3.13 3.22
C PHE A 65 1.98 -3.36 4.70
N SER A 66 3.26 -3.43 5.01
CA SER A 66 3.76 -3.51 6.38
C SER A 66 4.77 -2.41 6.64
N VAL A 67 4.75 -1.91 7.87
CA VAL A 67 5.60 -0.81 8.33
C VAL A 67 6.65 -1.37 9.29
N SER A 68 7.90 -0.93 9.12
CA SER A 68 9.03 -1.28 9.98
C SER A 68 9.90 -0.04 10.27
N TYR A 69 10.46 0.01 11.48
CA TYR A 69 11.27 1.13 11.99
C TYR A 69 12.76 0.81 11.92
#